data_AF-A0A7W8VES5-F1
#
_entry.id   AF-A0A7W8VES5-F1
#
_cell.length_a   1.000
_cell.length_b   1.000
_cell.length_c   1.000
_cell.angle_alpha   90.00
_cell.angle_beta   90.00
_cell.angle_gamma   90.00
#
_symmetry.space_group_name_H-M   'P 1'
#
loop_
_entity.id
_entity.type
_entity.pdbx_description
1 polymer ?
#
loop_
_entity_poly.entity_id
_entity_poly.type
_entity_poly.pdbx_seq_one_letter_code
_entity_poly.pdbx_strand_id
1 'polypeptide(L)'
;MAVHDPIPRPGRGPAGGSQVPQIRLTHADRDAAAEQLRQAFSEGRLDEEEFDERIDAALKAKFPADLEPLLRDVVPVHPQQTARVPGAAQAPAVPEGPVTGAERVWGAAAHVSGYLLLPLGPLLVLLLQGDTSPFVRRHAMEALNYQLTTVIGCIVGFGLFFLVLPAIAAVLMLLGWMFLPAVAGLVTLLGSGWKYPFTWRPVKDR
;
A
#
# COMPACT_ATOMS: atom_id res chain seq x y z
N MET A 1 -8.31 72.68 -0.95
CA MET A 1 -7.06 72.47 -0.19
C MET A 1 -7.04 71.00 0.19
N ALA A 2 -6.08 70.25 -0.36
CA ALA A 2 -5.62 68.89 -0.03
C ALA A 2 -6.70 67.77 0.13
N VAL A 3 -6.86 66.85 -0.82
CA VAL A 3 -6.05 65.65 -1.15
C VAL A 3 -6.90 64.43 -0.77
N HIS A 4 -7.51 63.81 -1.77
CA HIS A 4 -8.02 62.45 -1.66
C HIS A 4 -7.24 61.62 -2.67
N ASP A 5 -6.23 60.90 -2.18
CA ASP A 5 -5.52 59.91 -2.99
C ASP A 5 -6.49 58.79 -3.36
N PRO A 6 -6.58 58.39 -4.65
CA PRO A 6 -7.24 57.16 -5.04
C PRO A 6 -6.30 55.97 -4.79
N ILE A 7 -6.79 54.98 -4.04
CA ILE A 7 -6.15 53.68 -3.81
C ILE A 7 -5.82 53.02 -5.17
N PRO A 8 -4.59 52.53 -5.40
CA PRO A 8 -4.26 51.80 -6.62
C PRO A 8 -5.02 50.47 -6.65
N ARG A 9 -5.78 50.22 -7.72
CA ARG A 9 -6.37 48.90 -7.99
C ARG A 9 -5.23 47.93 -8.31
N PRO A 10 -5.13 46.75 -7.67
CA PRO A 10 -4.19 45.73 -8.09
C PRO A 10 -4.57 45.28 -9.51
N GLY A 11 -3.59 45.37 -10.41
CA GLY A 11 -3.74 45.00 -11.81
C GLY A 11 -4.20 43.55 -11.96
N ARG A 12 -5.18 43.36 -12.84
CA ARG A 12 -5.59 42.06 -13.34
C ARG A 12 -4.44 41.49 -14.18
N GLY A 13 -3.56 40.72 -13.55
CA GLY A 13 -2.58 39.90 -14.26
C GLY A 13 -3.28 38.83 -15.12
N PRO A 14 -2.68 38.43 -16.26
CA PRO A 14 -3.30 37.51 -17.20
C PRO A 14 -3.46 36.12 -16.58
N ALA A 15 -4.50 35.42 -17.02
CA ALA A 15 -4.89 34.09 -16.62
C ALA A 15 -3.70 33.11 -16.59
N GLY A 16 -3.20 32.81 -15.39
CA GLY A 16 -2.43 31.60 -15.14
C GLY A 16 -3.41 30.44 -15.16
N GLY A 17 -3.39 29.66 -16.24
CA GLY A 17 -4.22 28.47 -16.37
C GLY A 17 -4.03 27.57 -15.16
N SER A 18 -5.13 27.24 -14.50
CA SER A 18 -5.20 26.17 -13.51
C SER A 18 -4.72 24.90 -14.20
N GLN A 19 -3.44 24.57 -14.08
CA GLN A 19 -2.93 23.25 -14.43
C GLN A 19 -3.58 22.28 -13.45
N VAL A 20 -4.70 21.71 -13.87
CA VAL A 20 -5.33 20.57 -13.20
C VAL A 20 -4.23 19.53 -13.02
N PRO A 21 -3.99 19.02 -11.80
CA PRO A 21 -2.98 17.99 -11.58
C PRO A 21 -3.28 16.81 -12.51
N GLN A 22 -2.41 16.57 -13.50
CA GLN A 22 -2.53 15.45 -14.42
C GLN A 22 -2.15 14.16 -13.68
N ILE A 23 -3.09 13.63 -12.90
CA ILE A 23 -2.95 12.35 -12.22
C ILE A 23 -2.86 11.27 -13.29
N ARG A 24 -1.86 10.39 -13.18
CA ARG A 24 -1.71 9.23 -14.08
C ARG A 24 -2.83 8.25 -13.84
N LEU A 25 -3.37 7.72 -14.93
CA LEU A 25 -4.44 6.73 -14.92
C LEU A 25 -3.96 5.43 -14.27
N THR A 26 -4.70 4.91 -13.28
CA THR A 26 -4.39 3.61 -12.67
C THR A 26 -4.77 2.46 -13.61
N HIS A 27 -4.30 1.24 -13.33
CA HIS A 27 -4.74 0.06 -14.08
C HIS A 27 -6.23 -0.22 -13.89
N ALA A 28 -6.74 -0.01 -12.67
CA ALA A 28 -8.16 -0.15 -12.36
C ALA A 28 -9.04 0.80 -13.18
N ASP A 29 -8.58 2.03 -13.44
CA ASP A 29 -9.32 2.98 -14.26
C ASP A 29 -9.38 2.56 -15.74
N ARG A 30 -8.29 1.99 -16.27
CA ARG A 30 -8.26 1.43 -17.64
C ARG A 30 -9.18 0.24 -17.78
N ASP A 31 -9.18 -0.66 -16.80
CA ASP A 31 -10.03 -1.85 -16.80
C ASP A 31 -11.52 -1.48 -16.70
N ALA A 32 -11.85 -0.48 -15.88
CA ALA A 32 -13.21 0.04 -15.75
C ALA A 32 -13.73 0.68 -17.05
N ALA A 33 -12.88 1.43 -17.76
CA ALA A 33 -13.24 2.01 -19.06
C ALA A 33 -13.46 0.95 -20.15
N ALA A 34 -12.61 -0.09 -20.16
CA ALA A 34 -12.75 -1.19 -21.10
C ALA A 34 -14.07 -1.98 -20.88
N GLU A 35 -14.51 -2.10 -19.64
CA GLU A 35 -15.79 -2.74 -19.31
C GLU A 35 -16.99 -1.94 -19.82
N GLN A 36 -16.95 -0.61 -19.72
CA GLN A 36 -18.00 0.25 -20.25
C GLN A 36 -18.11 0.15 -21.78
N LEU A 37 -16.97 0.08 -22.48
CA LEU A 37 -16.94 -0.11 -23.93
C LEU A 37 -17.50 -1.49 -24.33
N ARG A 38 -17.16 -2.55 -23.59
CA ARG A 38 -17.71 -3.91 -23.80
C ARG A 38 -19.22 -3.95 -23.61
N GLN A 39 -19.72 -3.28 -22.58
CA GLN A 39 -21.15 -3.20 -22.32
C GLN A 39 -21.88 -2.50 -23.47
N ALA A 40 -21.35 -1.37 -23.94
CA ALA A 40 -21.99 -0.63 -25.02
C ALA A 40 -21.92 -1.33 -26.39
N PHE A 41 -20.89 -2.13 -26.65
CA PHE A 41 -20.85 -3.06 -27.79
C PHE A 41 -21.95 -4.14 -27.66
N SER A 42 -22.12 -4.73 -26.46
CA SER A 42 -23.19 -5.72 -26.22
C SER A 42 -24.60 -5.16 -26.35
N GLU A 43 -24.78 -3.86 -26.09
CA GLU A 43 -26.03 -3.11 -26.27
C GLU A 43 -26.26 -2.70 -27.74
N GLY A 44 -25.33 -2.99 -28.65
CA GLY A 44 -25.39 -2.64 -30.07
C GLY A 44 -25.23 -1.14 -30.35
N ARG A 45 -24.67 -0.39 -29.38
CA ARG A 45 -24.44 1.06 -29.48
C ARG A 45 -23.07 1.41 -30.07
N LEU A 46 -22.17 0.44 -30.15
CA LEU A 46 -20.93 0.50 -30.91
C LEU A 46 -20.91 -0.65 -31.90
N ASP A 47 -20.39 -0.40 -33.08
CA ASP A 47 -20.04 -1.47 -34.01
C ASP A 47 -18.71 -2.14 -33.63
N GLU A 48 -18.36 -3.21 -34.33
CA GLU A 48 -17.16 -4.03 -34.07
C GLU A 48 -15.87 -3.25 -34.35
N GLU A 49 -15.85 -2.44 -35.41
CA GLU A 49 -14.68 -1.65 -35.81
C GLU A 49 -14.42 -0.52 -34.79
N GLU A 50 -15.46 0.18 -34.36
CA GLU A 50 -15.42 1.22 -33.33
C GLU A 50 -15.04 0.66 -31.96
N PHE A 51 -15.51 -0.54 -31.62
CA PHE A 51 -15.17 -1.19 -30.36
C PHE A 51 -13.67 -1.50 -30.29
N ASP A 52 -13.13 -2.11 -31.34
CA ASP A 52 -11.71 -2.46 -31.41
C ASP A 52 -10.82 -1.21 -31.32
N GLU A 53 -11.15 -0.15 -32.07
CA GLU A 53 -10.42 1.12 -32.03
C GLU A 53 -10.43 1.77 -30.63
N ARG A 54 -11.59 1.79 -29.96
CA ARG A 54 -11.73 2.44 -28.66
C ARG A 54 -11.12 1.64 -27.53
N ILE A 55 -11.16 0.31 -27.58
CA ILE A 55 -10.50 -0.56 -26.60
C ILE A 55 -8.99 -0.41 -26.69
N ASP A 56 -8.44 -0.42 -27.90
CA ASP A 56 -7.00 -0.27 -28.12
C ASP A 56 -6.51 1.12 -27.63
N ALA A 57 -7.30 2.16 -27.85
CA ALA A 57 -7.01 3.51 -27.36
C ALA A 57 -7.10 3.60 -25.82
N ALA A 58 -8.13 2.99 -25.21
CA ALA A 58 -8.31 2.98 -23.76
C ALA A 58 -7.17 2.24 -23.04
N LEU A 59 -6.68 1.15 -23.60
CA LEU A 59 -5.55 0.39 -23.04
C LEU A 59 -4.21 1.16 -23.12
N LYS A 60 -4.04 2.01 -24.14
CA LYS A 60 -2.85 2.84 -24.35
C LYS A 60 -2.89 4.18 -23.61
N ALA A 61 -4.05 4.59 -23.11
CA ALA A 61 -4.25 5.85 -22.40
C ALA A 61 -3.41 5.97 -21.13
N LYS A 62 -2.87 7.17 -20.89
CA LYS A 62 -1.98 7.45 -19.74
C LYS A 62 -2.59 8.44 -18.76
N PHE A 63 -3.55 9.24 -19.22
CA PHE A 63 -4.20 10.27 -18.42
C PHE A 63 -5.73 10.14 -18.51
N PRO A 64 -6.47 10.52 -17.46
CA PRO A 64 -7.94 10.53 -17.48
C PRO A 64 -8.54 11.37 -18.62
N ALA A 65 -7.85 12.45 -19.02
CA ALA A 65 -8.25 13.29 -20.14
C ALA A 65 -8.24 12.55 -21.49
N ASP A 66 -7.50 11.44 -21.61
CA ASP A 66 -7.44 10.62 -22.82
C ASP A 66 -8.65 9.68 -22.93
N LEU A 67 -9.34 9.38 -21.81
CA LEU A 67 -10.53 8.52 -21.76
C LEU A 67 -11.82 9.29 -22.04
N GLU A 68 -11.88 10.55 -21.64
CA GLU A 68 -13.07 11.41 -21.79
C GLU A 68 -13.63 11.42 -23.22
N PRO A 69 -12.82 11.54 -24.30
CA PRO A 69 -13.34 11.50 -25.66
C PRO A 69 -13.88 10.13 -26.08
N LEU A 70 -13.31 9.04 -25.54
CA LEU A 70 -13.69 7.67 -25.89
C LEU A 70 -15.05 7.28 -25.30
N LEU A 71 -15.35 7.82 -24.11
CA LEU A 71 -16.54 7.49 -23.32
C LEU A 71 -17.70 8.48 -23.52
N ARG A 72 -17.43 9.70 -24.03
CA ARG A 72 -18.41 10.79 -24.14
C ARG A 72 -19.75 10.40 -24.78
N ASP A 73 -19.69 9.61 -25.85
CA ASP A 73 -20.88 9.22 -26.62
C ASP A 73 -21.52 7.91 -26.13
N VAL A 74 -20.83 7.22 -25.21
CA VAL A 74 -21.20 5.89 -24.71
C VAL A 74 -22.02 6.01 -23.42
N VAL A 75 -21.70 6.98 -22.55
CA VAL A 75 -22.24 7.09 -21.19
C VAL A 75 -23.75 7.41 -21.17
N PRO A 76 -24.60 6.55 -20.60
CA PRO A 76 -25.88 6.97 -20.03
C PRO A 76 -25.59 7.63 -18.66
N VAL A 77 -26.11 8.83 -18.43
CA VAL A 77 -25.99 9.54 -17.14
C VAL A 77 -26.65 8.71 -16.04
N HIS A 78 -25.86 7.91 -15.33
CA HIS A 78 -26.27 7.26 -14.09
C HIS A 78 -25.91 8.19 -12.93
N PRO A 79 -26.89 8.78 -12.19
CA PRO A 79 -26.61 9.74 -11.12
C PRO A 79 -26.03 9.11 -9.83
N GLN A 80 -25.14 8.12 -9.93
CA GLN A 80 -24.49 7.49 -8.76
C GLN A 80 -22.99 7.17 -8.91
N GLN A 81 -22.30 7.67 -9.95
CA GLN A 81 -20.87 7.42 -10.13
C GLN A 81 -20.00 8.66 -9.99
N THR A 82 -20.04 9.27 -8.80
CA THR A 82 -18.88 9.95 -8.24
C THR A 82 -18.69 9.44 -6.81
N ALA A 83 -17.62 8.66 -6.63
CA ALA A 83 -17.18 7.99 -5.39
C ALA A 83 -17.99 6.75 -4.93
N ARG A 84 -17.79 5.61 -5.60
CA ARG A 84 -17.90 4.28 -4.96
C ARG A 84 -16.76 3.41 -5.46
N VAL A 85 -15.82 3.09 -4.57
CA VAL A 85 -14.79 2.07 -4.80
C VAL A 85 -15.51 0.72 -4.97
N PRO A 86 -15.46 0.04 -6.14
CA PRO A 86 -16.07 -1.27 -6.30
C PRO A 86 -15.05 -2.32 -5.81
N GLY A 87 -15.17 -2.72 -4.55
CA GLY A 87 -14.23 -3.70 -3.96
C GLY A 87 -14.59 -4.20 -2.56
N ALA A 88 -15.70 -3.77 -1.98
CA ALA A 88 -16.31 -4.46 -0.87
C ALA A 88 -17.75 -4.76 -1.29
N ALA A 89 -18.10 -6.04 -1.39
CA ALA A 89 -19.48 -6.46 -1.44
C ALA A 89 -20.20 -5.79 -0.25
N GLN A 90 -20.96 -4.72 -0.51
CA GLN A 90 -21.90 -4.20 0.46
C GLN A 90 -23.00 -5.26 0.53
N ALA A 91 -22.77 -6.26 1.38
CA ALA A 91 -23.84 -7.09 1.88
C ALA A 91 -24.98 -6.15 2.31
N PRO A 92 -26.25 -6.48 2.00
CA PRO A 92 -27.36 -5.64 2.41
C PRO A 92 -27.20 -5.29 3.88
N ALA A 93 -27.15 -4.00 4.18
CA ALA A 93 -27.05 -3.50 5.54
C ALA A 93 -28.34 -3.87 6.25
N VAL A 94 -28.38 -5.07 6.83
CA VAL A 94 -29.42 -5.46 7.79
C VAL A 94 -29.32 -4.45 8.92
N PRO A 95 -30.42 -3.78 9.31
CA PRO A 95 -30.40 -2.87 10.46
C PRO A 95 -29.90 -3.66 11.68
N GLU A 96 -28.69 -3.37 12.14
CA GLU A 96 -28.13 -4.01 13.31
C GLU A 96 -28.91 -3.52 14.52
N GLY A 97 -29.68 -4.42 15.13
CA GLY A 97 -30.25 -4.18 16.44
C GLY A 97 -29.16 -3.90 17.49
N PRO A 98 -29.54 -3.49 18.71
CA PRO A 98 -28.58 -3.22 19.77
C PRO A 98 -27.65 -4.43 20.02
N VAL A 99 -26.33 -4.21 19.96
CA VAL A 99 -25.33 -5.26 20.19
C VAL A 99 -25.45 -5.80 21.61
N THR A 100 -25.71 -7.10 21.72
CA THR A 100 -25.90 -7.85 22.96
C THR A 100 -24.59 -8.03 23.73
N GLY A 101 -24.68 -8.35 25.03
CA GLY A 101 -23.50 -8.65 25.85
C GLY A 101 -22.71 -9.86 25.34
N ALA A 102 -23.40 -10.90 24.88
CA ALA A 102 -22.77 -12.09 24.32
C ALA A 102 -21.96 -11.77 23.05
N GLU A 103 -22.49 -10.94 22.16
CA GLU A 103 -21.78 -10.49 20.95
C GLU A 103 -20.51 -9.71 21.28
N ARG A 104 -20.54 -8.87 22.33
CA ARG A 104 -19.36 -8.15 22.82
C ARG A 104 -18.29 -9.12 23.34
N VAL A 105 -18.69 -10.12 24.11
CA VAL A 105 -17.77 -11.15 24.64
C VAL A 105 -17.13 -11.94 23.50
N TRP A 106 -17.92 -12.38 22.52
CA TRP A 106 -17.38 -13.11 21.36
C TRP A 106 -16.49 -12.23 20.47
N GLY A 107 -16.87 -10.97 20.26
CA GLY A 107 -16.03 -10.00 19.56
C GLY A 107 -14.68 -9.82 20.26
N ALA A 108 -14.67 -9.64 21.58
CA ALA A 108 -13.44 -9.55 22.36
C ALA A 108 -12.62 -10.87 22.33
N ALA A 109 -13.30 -12.01 22.46
CA ALA A 109 -12.68 -13.33 22.39
C ALA A 109 -11.97 -13.56 21.06
N ALA A 110 -12.53 -13.08 19.94
CA ALA A 110 -11.87 -13.17 18.63
C ALA A 110 -10.49 -12.50 18.65
N HIS A 111 -10.37 -11.29 19.18
CA HIS A 111 -9.08 -10.60 19.30
C HIS A 111 -8.12 -11.28 20.26
N VAL A 112 -8.60 -11.63 21.46
CA VAL A 112 -7.75 -12.20 22.52
C VAL A 112 -7.26 -13.61 22.16
N SER A 113 -8.08 -14.39 21.47
CA SER A 113 -7.71 -15.75 21.05
C SER A 113 -6.47 -15.79 20.15
N GLY A 114 -6.18 -14.69 19.44
CA GLY A 114 -4.99 -14.56 18.60
C GLY A 114 -3.66 -14.68 19.36
N TYR A 115 -3.62 -14.34 20.66
CA TYR A 115 -2.41 -14.49 21.47
C TYR A 115 -2.07 -15.95 21.79
N LEU A 116 -3.08 -16.83 21.86
CA LEU A 116 -2.90 -18.22 22.28
C LEU A 116 -2.83 -19.17 21.09
N LEU A 117 -3.61 -18.89 20.05
CA LEU A 117 -3.83 -19.79 18.92
C LEU A 117 -3.37 -19.19 17.59
N LEU A 118 -2.72 -18.02 17.61
CA LEU A 118 -2.29 -17.30 16.39
C LEU A 118 -3.52 -17.09 15.48
N PRO A 119 -3.50 -17.18 14.12
CA PRO A 119 -4.70 -16.94 13.33
C PRO A 119 -5.79 -18.00 13.56
N LEU A 120 -5.47 -19.17 14.16
CA LEU A 120 -6.47 -20.21 14.41
C LEU A 120 -7.51 -19.79 15.45
N GLY A 121 -7.16 -18.90 16.39
CA GLY A 121 -8.08 -18.37 17.39
C GLY A 121 -9.27 -17.60 16.80
N PRO A 122 -9.03 -16.46 16.12
CA PRO A 122 -10.08 -15.70 15.48
C PRO A 122 -10.76 -16.49 14.35
N LEU A 123 -10.04 -17.40 13.67
CA LEU A 123 -10.65 -18.32 12.71
C LEU A 123 -11.69 -19.24 13.39
N LEU A 124 -11.37 -19.78 14.57
CA LEU A 124 -12.32 -20.61 15.31
C LEU A 124 -13.56 -19.80 15.73
N VAL A 125 -13.38 -18.57 16.20
CA VAL A 125 -14.52 -17.68 16.52
C VAL A 125 -15.35 -17.36 15.26
N LEU A 126 -14.70 -17.13 14.13
CA LEU A 126 -15.37 -16.90 12.84
C LEU A 126 -16.19 -18.11 12.41
N LEU A 127 -15.66 -19.33 12.55
CA LEU A 127 -16.33 -20.57 12.18
C LEU A 127 -17.49 -20.94 13.13
N LEU A 128 -17.34 -20.64 14.43
CA LEU A 128 -18.36 -20.98 15.43
C LEU A 128 -19.50 -19.95 15.51
N GLN A 129 -19.18 -18.67 15.38
CA GLN A 129 -20.10 -17.58 15.70
C GLN A 129 -20.31 -16.58 14.54
N GLY A 130 -19.58 -16.74 13.42
CA GLY A 130 -19.64 -15.81 12.29
C GLY A 130 -21.00 -15.76 11.59
N ASP A 131 -21.70 -16.89 11.49
CA ASP A 131 -23.02 -16.93 10.84
C ASP A 131 -24.16 -16.48 11.77
N THR A 132 -23.89 -16.38 13.08
CA THR A 132 -24.90 -16.02 14.08
C THR A 132 -25.05 -14.51 14.27
N SER A 133 -23.95 -13.76 14.15
CA SER A 133 -23.94 -12.30 14.38
C SER A 133 -23.03 -11.58 13.40
N PRO A 134 -23.56 -10.62 12.61
CA PRO A 134 -22.75 -9.76 11.74
C PRO A 134 -21.68 -8.98 12.53
N PHE A 135 -21.98 -8.58 13.76
CA PHE A 135 -21.03 -7.89 14.65
C PHE A 135 -19.84 -8.78 15.00
N VAL A 136 -20.10 -10.02 15.44
CA VAL A 136 -19.03 -10.98 15.78
C VAL A 136 -18.22 -11.35 14.54
N ARG A 137 -18.88 -11.57 13.40
CA ARG A 137 -18.22 -11.88 12.12
C ARG A 137 -17.23 -10.80 11.72
N ARG A 138 -17.59 -9.52 11.82
CA ARG A 138 -16.69 -8.39 11.54
C ARG A 138 -15.46 -8.39 12.44
N HIS A 139 -15.64 -8.55 13.76
CA HIS A 139 -14.51 -8.57 14.68
C HIS A 139 -13.61 -9.80 14.50
N ALA A 140 -14.19 -10.97 14.19
CA ALA A 140 -13.42 -12.18 13.93
C ALA A 140 -12.62 -12.10 12.62
N MET A 141 -13.20 -11.54 11.56
CA MET A 141 -12.47 -11.26 10.31
C MET A 141 -11.33 -10.27 10.52
N GLU A 142 -11.58 -9.18 11.25
CA GLU A 142 -10.55 -8.17 11.53
C GLU A 142 -9.39 -8.76 12.34
N ALA A 143 -9.70 -9.51 13.40
CA ALA A 143 -8.70 -10.19 14.22
C ALA A 143 -7.89 -11.22 13.40
N LEU A 144 -8.54 -11.97 12.51
CA LEU A 144 -7.89 -12.93 11.63
C LEU A 144 -6.93 -12.25 10.64
N ASN A 145 -7.36 -11.14 10.03
CA ASN A 145 -6.52 -10.35 9.11
C ASN A 145 -5.30 -9.78 9.82
N TYR A 146 -5.48 -9.27 11.04
CA TYR A 146 -4.37 -8.78 11.86
C TYR A 146 -3.37 -9.90 12.14
N GLN A 147 -3.83 -11.06 12.63
CA GLN A 147 -2.96 -12.21 12.92
C GLN A 147 -2.20 -12.68 11.69
N LEU A 148 -2.86 -12.78 10.53
CA LEU A 148 -2.19 -13.18 9.29
C LEU A 148 -1.13 -12.17 8.87
N THR A 149 -1.43 -10.88 8.96
CA THR A 149 -0.49 -9.79 8.66
C THR A 149 0.73 -9.86 9.58
N THR A 150 0.51 -10.06 10.88
CA THR A 150 1.59 -10.19 11.86
C THR A 150 2.45 -11.42 11.58
N VAL A 151 1.86 -12.58 11.31
CA VAL A 151 2.60 -13.81 11.00
C VAL A 151 3.46 -13.64 9.74
N ILE A 152 2.90 -13.08 8.67
CA ILE A 152 3.64 -12.79 7.44
C ILE A 152 4.80 -11.82 7.74
N GLY A 153 4.52 -10.74 8.47
CA GLY A 153 5.54 -9.78 8.90
C GLY A 153 6.66 -10.42 9.72
N CYS A 154 6.34 -11.32 10.64
CA CYS A 154 7.32 -12.07 11.42
C CYS A 154 8.18 -12.99 10.55
N ILE A 155 7.59 -13.72 9.60
CA ILE A 155 8.32 -14.60 8.69
C ILE A 155 9.28 -13.79 7.81
N VAL A 156 8.79 -12.72 7.19
CA VAL A 156 9.59 -11.83 6.36
C VAL A 156 10.70 -11.17 7.18
N GLY A 157 10.37 -10.64 8.36
CA GLY A 157 11.33 -10.01 9.26
C GLY A 157 12.42 -10.97 9.73
N PHE A 158 12.05 -12.22 10.06
CA PHE A 158 13.01 -13.26 10.41
C PHE A 158 13.95 -13.58 9.24
N GLY A 159 13.41 -13.78 8.04
CA GLY A 159 14.23 -14.01 6.84
C GLY A 159 15.18 -12.85 6.55
N LEU A 160 14.68 -11.61 6.62
CA LEU A 160 15.50 -10.41 6.44
C LEU A 160 16.58 -10.27 7.50
N PHE A 161 16.29 -10.61 8.77
CA PHE A 161 17.31 -10.60 9.82
C PHE A 161 18.49 -11.53 9.48
N PHE A 162 18.21 -12.76 9.07
CA PHE A 162 19.23 -13.73 8.66
C PHE A 162 19.93 -13.40 7.34
N LEU A 163 19.38 -12.48 6.54
CA LEU A 163 20.02 -12.02 5.31
C LEU A 163 20.87 -10.76 5.55
N VAL A 164 20.25 -9.74 6.15
CA VAL A 164 20.82 -8.40 6.30
C VAL A 164 21.89 -8.35 7.38
N LEU A 165 21.65 -8.97 8.54
CA LEU A 165 22.62 -8.92 9.64
C LEU A 165 23.99 -9.53 9.27
N PRO A 166 24.08 -10.75 8.69
CA PRO A 166 25.37 -11.28 8.29
C PRO A 166 25.97 -10.51 7.11
N ALA A 167 25.17 -9.94 6.21
CA ALA A 167 25.70 -9.08 5.14
C ALA A 167 26.38 -7.82 5.72
N ILE A 168 25.75 -7.15 6.69
CA ILE A 168 26.35 -6.02 7.41
C ILE A 168 27.62 -6.45 8.12
N ALA A 169 27.58 -7.56 8.87
CA ALA A 169 28.76 -8.09 9.57
C ALA A 169 29.91 -8.40 8.59
N ALA A 170 29.62 -9.00 7.43
CA ALA A 170 30.60 -9.30 6.41
C ALA A 170 31.23 -8.03 5.81
N VAL A 171 30.44 -6.99 5.54
CA VAL A 171 30.97 -5.70 5.07
C VAL A 171 31.90 -5.08 6.11
N LEU A 172 31.50 -5.06 7.39
CA LEU A 172 32.35 -4.53 8.46
C LEU A 172 33.64 -5.33 8.62
N MET A 173 33.58 -6.67 8.55
CA MET A 173 34.76 -7.53 8.57
C MET A 173 35.67 -7.27 7.37
N LEU A 174 35.12 -7.10 6.17
CA LEU A 174 35.89 -6.80 4.95
C LEU A 174 36.61 -5.46 5.07
N LEU A 175 35.92 -4.41 5.54
CA LEU A 175 36.54 -3.10 5.77
C LEU A 175 37.66 -3.23 6.80
N GLY A 176 37.41 -3.94 7.90
CA GLY A 176 38.44 -4.20 8.91
C GLY A 176 39.67 -4.89 8.33
N TRP A 177 39.46 -5.96 7.55
CA TRP A 177 40.53 -6.70 6.89
C TRP A 177 41.28 -5.85 5.85
N MET A 178 40.61 -4.94 5.15
CA MET A 178 41.22 -4.08 4.12
C MET A 178 42.11 -2.99 4.73
N PHE A 179 41.70 -2.40 5.86
CA PHE A 179 42.38 -1.23 6.42
C PHE A 179 43.30 -1.54 7.61
N LEU A 180 42.91 -2.43 8.53
CA LEU A 180 43.71 -2.66 9.74
C LEU A 180 45.13 -3.19 9.44
N PRO A 181 45.37 -4.07 8.45
CA PRO A 181 46.73 -4.50 8.12
C PRO A 181 47.62 -3.39 7.57
N ALA A 182 47.07 -2.47 6.76
CA ALA A 182 47.80 -1.31 6.27
C ALA A 182 48.22 -0.40 7.43
N VAL A 183 47.30 -0.12 8.35
CA VAL A 183 47.59 0.66 9.57
C VAL A 183 48.61 -0.06 10.45
N ALA A 184 48.45 -1.36 10.67
CA ALA A 184 49.37 -2.17 11.44
C ALA A 184 50.79 -2.11 10.88
N GLY A 185 50.94 -2.23 9.56
CA GLY A 185 52.22 -2.11 8.86
C GLY A 185 52.85 -0.73 9.07
N LEU A 186 52.07 0.34 8.89
CA LEU A 186 52.55 1.71 9.11
C LEU A 186 52.99 1.95 10.56
N VAL A 187 52.18 1.56 11.54
CA VAL A 187 52.51 1.71 12.97
C VAL A 187 53.76 0.93 13.35
N THR A 188 53.93 -0.26 12.77
CA THR A 188 55.13 -1.09 12.99
C THR A 188 56.38 -0.46 12.37
N LEU A 189 56.28 0.12 11.16
CA LEU A 189 57.38 0.89 10.55
C LEU A 189 57.79 2.10 11.38
N LEU A 190 56.86 2.70 12.12
CA LEU A 190 57.12 3.78 13.08
C LEU A 190 57.74 3.28 14.40
N GLY A 191 58.00 1.98 14.55
CA GLY A 191 58.62 1.38 15.74
C GLY A 191 57.66 1.15 16.92
N SER A 192 56.34 1.30 16.71
CA SER A 192 55.33 1.07 17.74
C SER A 192 54.74 -0.34 17.66
N GLY A 193 54.37 -0.91 18.81
CA GLY A 193 53.79 -2.25 18.91
C GLY A 193 52.30 -2.25 18.58
N TRP A 194 51.93 -2.73 17.38
CA TRP A 194 50.52 -2.89 17.00
C TRP A 194 49.89 -4.18 17.57
N LYS A 195 48.64 -4.09 18.02
CA LYS A 195 47.81 -5.26 18.38
C LYS A 195 46.42 -5.12 17.79
N TYR A 196 46.00 -6.11 17.01
CA TYR A 196 44.66 -6.13 16.45
C TYR A 196 43.58 -6.25 17.56
N PRO A 197 42.48 -5.47 17.47
CA PRO A 197 41.32 -5.60 18.36
C PRO A 197 40.54 -6.88 18.03
N PHE A 198 39.77 -7.38 19.01
CA PHE A 198 38.85 -8.54 18.87
C PHE A 198 39.45 -9.79 18.21
N THR A 199 40.76 -10.00 18.38
CA THR A 199 41.49 -11.11 17.76
C THR A 199 41.72 -12.23 18.77
N TRP A 200 41.31 -13.44 18.43
CA TRP A 200 41.64 -14.65 19.19
C TRP A 200 43.11 -15.04 18.95
N ARG A 201 43.86 -15.32 20.02
CA ARG A 201 45.32 -15.52 19.99
C ARG A 201 45.72 -16.91 20.52
N PRO A 202 45.62 -17.98 19.70
CA PRO A 202 45.97 -19.32 20.13
C PRO A 202 47.49 -19.55 20.21
N VAL A 203 48.28 -18.86 19.38
CA VAL A 203 49.74 -18.94 19.36
C VAL A 203 50.31 -17.88 20.31
N LYS A 204 51.24 -18.28 21.18
CA LYS A 204 51.90 -17.41 22.15
C LYS A 204 53.40 -17.69 22.11
N ASP A 205 54.19 -16.64 22.35
CA ASP A 205 55.63 -16.80 22.55
C ASP A 205 55.83 -17.62 23.83
N ARG A 206 56.75 -18.59 23.77
CA ARG A 206 57.08 -19.48 24.90
C ARG A 206 57.96 -18.76 25.92
#